data_AF-A0AAV6CBA8-F1
#
_entry.id   AF-A0AAV6CBA8-F1
#
_cell.length_a   1.000
_cell.length_b   1.000
_cell.length_c   1.000
_cell.angle_alpha   90.00
_cell.angle_beta   90.00
_cell.angle_gamma   90.00
#
_symmetry.space_group_name_H-M   'P 1'
#
loop_
_entity.id
_entity.type
_entity.pdbx_description
1 polymer ?
#
loop_
_entity_poly.entity_id
_entity_poly.type
_entity_poly.pdbx_seq_one_letter_code
_entity_poly.pdbx_strand_id
1 'polypeptide(L)'
;MTYTPDMNDGGHVFVFGSNTAGVHGAGAAKEALNHWGARWGVGHGLYGASYAIPTKDAGLMTIPLSVIHRFVNAFIECATDNAHITFLVTRIGCGLAGYKDEDIAPMFKDAPSNCVLPPEWVAILKGTK
;
A
#
# COMPACT_ATOMS: atom_id res chain seq x y z
N MET A 1 5.33 1.67 20.64
CA MET A 1 6.63 1.07 20.29
C MET A 1 6.49 0.54 18.86
N THR A 2 6.73 1.42 17.89
CA THR A 2 6.71 1.07 16.46
C THR A 2 7.96 0.25 16.19
N TYR A 3 7.78 -1.05 15.95
CA TYR A 3 8.86 -1.91 15.46
C TYR A 3 9.11 -1.54 14.00
N THR A 4 10.08 -0.66 13.76
CA THR A 4 10.79 -0.61 12.49
C THR A 4 11.71 -1.83 12.49
N PRO A 5 11.51 -2.84 11.64
CA PRO A 5 12.56 -3.84 11.47
C PRO A 5 13.86 -3.10 11.12
N ASP A 6 14.99 -3.59 11.64
CA ASP A 6 16.32 -3.11 11.27
C ASP A 6 16.58 -3.39 9.77
N MET A 7 15.97 -2.58 8.91
CA MET A 7 16.14 -2.57 7.46
C MET A 7 17.36 -1.72 7.11
N ASN A 8 18.49 -1.97 7.78
CA ASN A 8 19.71 -1.18 7.62
C ASN A 8 20.42 -1.35 6.26
N ASP A 9 19.88 -2.16 5.34
CA ASP A 9 20.58 -2.59 4.10
C ASP A 9 19.77 -2.39 2.80
N GLY A 10 18.74 -1.53 2.80
CA GLY A 10 17.97 -1.25 1.58
C GLY A 10 17.00 -2.36 1.16
N GLY A 11 16.30 -2.91 2.15
CA GLY A 11 15.34 -3.99 1.97
C GLY A 11 14.10 -3.62 1.14
N HIS A 12 13.26 -4.62 0.92
CA HIS A 12 12.00 -4.48 0.21
C HIS A 12 10.83 -4.43 1.18
N VAL A 13 9.88 -3.53 0.93
CA VAL A 13 8.63 -3.41 1.67
C VAL A 13 7.46 -3.70 0.74
N PHE A 14 6.64 -4.68 1.09
CA PHE A 14 5.44 -5.04 0.34
C PHE A 14 4.26 -4.15 0.70
N VAL A 15 3.76 -3.37 -0.26
CA VAL A 15 2.68 -2.40 -0.06
C VAL A 15 1.36 -2.98 -0.55
N PHE A 16 0.39 -3.08 0.34
CA PHE A 16 -0.83 -3.84 0.10
C PHE A 16 -2.10 -3.12 0.56
N GLY A 17 -3.21 -3.46 -0.11
CA GLY A 17 -4.55 -3.02 0.30
C GLY A 17 -5.02 -3.78 1.54
N SER A 18 -5.44 -3.05 2.57
CA SER A 18 -5.95 -3.59 3.83
C SER A 18 -7.36 -3.05 4.15
N ASN A 19 -7.87 -3.36 5.34
CA ASN A 19 -8.99 -2.70 5.99
C ASN A 19 -8.55 -2.01 7.28
N THR A 20 -9.33 -1.04 7.76
CA THR A 20 -8.97 -0.26 8.97
C THR A 20 -8.85 -1.11 10.24
N ALA A 21 -9.45 -2.31 10.29
CA ALA A 21 -9.33 -3.23 11.41
C ALA A 21 -8.09 -4.16 11.32
N GLY A 22 -7.33 -4.13 10.22
CA GLY A 22 -6.16 -5.01 10.04
C GLY A 22 -6.49 -6.50 9.94
N VAL A 23 -7.67 -6.84 9.40
CA VAL A 23 -8.08 -8.23 9.15
C VAL A 23 -7.46 -8.69 7.83
N HIS A 24 -6.33 -9.39 7.91
CA HIS A 24 -5.51 -9.77 6.75
C HIS A 24 -5.78 -11.21 6.28
N GLY A 25 -7.05 -11.55 6.05
CA GLY A 25 -7.47 -12.94 5.79
C GLY A 25 -7.46 -13.39 4.32
N ALA A 26 -7.29 -12.49 3.36
CA ALA A 26 -7.37 -12.80 1.93
C ALA A 26 -6.48 -11.89 1.06
N GLY A 27 -6.25 -12.32 -0.19
CA GLY A 27 -5.54 -11.55 -1.22
C GLY A 27 -4.14 -11.09 -0.79
N ALA A 28 -3.74 -9.90 -1.25
CA ALA A 28 -2.45 -9.31 -0.92
C ALA A 28 -2.25 -9.08 0.59
N ALA A 29 -3.34 -8.88 1.37
CA ALA A 29 -3.22 -8.76 2.82
C ALA A 29 -2.79 -10.07 3.48
N LYS A 30 -3.32 -11.22 3.03
CA LYS A 30 -2.89 -12.53 3.52
C LYS A 30 -1.45 -12.85 3.15
N GLU A 31 -1.05 -12.49 1.93
CA GLU A 31 0.35 -12.58 1.48
C GLU A 31 1.27 -11.79 2.41
N ALA A 32 0.90 -10.53 2.69
CA ALA A 32 1.66 -9.66 3.57
C ALA A 32 1.80 -10.22 5.00
N LEU A 33 0.72 -10.80 5.54
CA LEU A 33 0.71 -11.45 6.86
C LEU A 33 1.64 -12.67 6.91
N ASN A 34 1.60 -13.51 5.87
CA ASN A 34 2.32 -14.77 5.84
C ASN A 34 3.82 -14.59 5.59
N HIS A 35 4.20 -13.61 4.76
CA HIS A 35 5.55 -13.56 4.18
C HIS A 35 6.29 -12.24 4.43
N TRP A 36 5.58 -11.17 4.75
CA TRP A 36 6.17 -9.81 4.84
C TRP A 36 6.07 -9.21 6.25
N GLY A 37 5.62 -10.00 7.22
CA GLY A 37 5.55 -9.58 8.62
C GLY A 37 4.44 -8.58 8.91
N ALA A 38 3.43 -8.44 8.04
CA ALA A 38 2.24 -7.68 8.39
C ALA A 38 1.58 -8.32 9.62
N ARG A 39 0.91 -7.50 10.43
CA ARG A 39 0.34 -7.95 11.71
C ARG A 39 -1.17 -7.84 11.72
N TRP A 40 -1.82 -8.87 12.26
CA TRP A 40 -3.25 -8.84 12.51
C TRP A 40 -3.61 -7.67 13.44
N GLY A 41 -4.65 -6.90 13.09
CA GLY A 41 -5.06 -5.72 13.86
C GLY A 41 -4.32 -4.42 13.47
N VAL A 42 -3.32 -4.48 12.58
CA VAL A 42 -2.58 -3.30 12.10
C VAL A 42 -3.02 -2.97 10.68
N GLY A 43 -4.03 -2.10 10.54
CA GLY A 43 -4.68 -1.83 9.25
C GLY A 43 -3.99 -0.81 8.35
N HIS A 44 -3.03 -0.04 8.85
CA HIS A 44 -2.36 1.01 8.08
C HIS A 44 -0.91 1.22 8.52
N GLY A 45 -0.09 1.76 7.60
CA GLY A 45 1.28 2.16 7.88
C GLY A 45 2.30 1.01 7.78
N LEU A 46 3.54 1.33 8.12
CA LEU A 46 4.67 0.41 8.07
C LEU A 46 4.67 -0.53 9.29
N TYR A 47 4.78 -1.83 9.04
CA TYR A 47 5.05 -2.83 10.08
C TYR A 47 5.75 -4.05 9.48
N GLY A 48 6.86 -4.47 10.07
CA GLY A 48 7.69 -5.50 9.47
C GLY A 48 8.16 -5.08 8.06
N ALA A 49 8.28 -6.04 7.15
CA ALA A 49 8.61 -5.78 5.74
C ALA A 49 7.37 -5.43 4.90
N SER A 50 6.38 -4.75 5.48
CA SER A 50 5.10 -4.47 4.83
C SER A 50 4.55 -3.09 5.16
N TYR A 51 3.78 -2.52 4.22
CA TYR A 51 3.07 -1.26 4.43
C TYR A 51 1.60 -1.43 4.05
N ALA A 52 0.70 -1.18 4.98
CA ALA A 52 -0.74 -1.33 4.78
C ALA A 52 -1.40 0.00 4.36
N ILE A 53 -2.25 -0.06 3.33
CA ILE A 53 -3.10 1.06 2.89
C ILE A 53 -4.57 0.62 2.99
N PRO A 54 -5.37 1.19 3.91
CA PRO A 54 -6.79 0.88 4.02
C PRO A 54 -7.55 1.20 2.73
N THR A 55 -8.33 0.24 2.26
CA THR A 55 -9.30 0.38 1.16
C THR A 55 -10.71 -0.05 1.55
N LYS A 56 -10.85 -0.61 2.75
CA LYS A 56 -12.10 -1.00 3.39
C LYS A 56 -12.11 -0.56 4.84
N ASP A 57 -13.30 -0.38 5.40
CA ASP A 57 -13.50 -0.08 6.81
C ASP A 57 -13.47 -1.36 7.66
N ALA A 58 -13.70 -1.23 8.96
CA ALA A 58 -13.72 -2.35 9.90
C ALA A 58 -14.87 -3.35 9.62
N GLY A 59 -15.92 -2.91 8.93
CA GLY A 59 -17.03 -3.74 8.44
C GLY A 59 -16.76 -4.36 7.06
N LEU A 60 -15.55 -4.22 6.53
CA LEU A 60 -15.13 -4.70 5.20
C LEU A 60 -15.85 -4.01 4.02
N MET A 61 -16.50 -2.86 4.28
CA MET A 61 -17.10 -2.03 3.25
C MET A 61 -16.03 -1.17 2.60
N THR A 62 -16.06 -1.05 1.27
CA THR A 62 -15.09 -0.23 0.53
C THR A 62 -15.24 1.24 0.94
N ILE A 63 -14.13 1.87 1.33
CA ILE A 63 -14.13 3.28 1.74
C ILE A 63 -13.97 4.21 0.52
N PRO A 64 -14.45 5.46 0.59
CA PRO A 64 -14.37 6.39 -0.54
C PRO A 64 -12.93 6.66 -1.00
N LEU A 65 -12.76 6.90 -2.31
CA LEU A 65 -11.46 7.26 -2.93
C LEU A 65 -10.77 8.43 -2.21
N SER A 66 -11.54 9.44 -1.77
CA SER A 66 -11.00 10.59 -1.05
C SER A 66 -10.37 10.22 0.31
N VAL A 67 -10.82 9.13 0.94
CA VAL A 67 -10.23 8.59 2.17
C VAL A 67 -8.98 7.79 1.84
N ILE A 68 -9.04 6.94 0.81
CA ILE A 68 -7.87 6.16 0.34
C ILE A 68 -6.72 7.10 -0.04
N HIS A 69 -7.02 8.20 -0.74
CA HIS A 69 -6.02 9.20 -1.16
C HIS A 69 -5.22 9.78 0.02
N ARG A 70 -5.82 9.91 1.21
CA ARG A 70 -5.09 10.38 2.41
C ARG A 70 -4.06 9.36 2.88
N PHE A 71 -4.41 8.07 2.82
CA PHE A 71 -3.47 7.00 3.15
C PHE A 71 -2.38 6.82 2.10
N VAL A 72 -2.70 7.03 0.82
CA VAL A 72 -1.70 7.06 -0.26
C VAL A 72 -0.73 8.22 -0.09
N ASN A 73 -1.20 9.41 0.28
CA ASN A 73 -0.31 10.55 0.56
C ASN A 73 0.65 10.25 1.72
N ALA A 74 0.15 9.70 2.83
CA ALA A 74 0.99 9.29 3.96
C ALA A 74 2.01 8.21 3.56
N PHE A 75 1.63 7.31 2.64
CA PHE A 75 2.57 6.34 2.07
C PHE A 75 3.66 7.02 1.22
N ILE A 76 3.30 7.97 0.36
CA ILE A 76 4.27 8.70 -0.49
C ILE A 76 5.26 9.48 0.37
N GLU A 77 4.80 10.13 1.44
CA GLU A 77 5.65 10.79 2.43
C GLU A 77 6.64 9.80 3.06
N CYS A 78 6.12 8.65 3.55
CA CYS A 78 6.97 7.57 4.08
C CYS A 78 8.00 7.07 3.06
N ALA A 79 7.59 6.85 1.81
CA ALA A 79 8.50 6.37 0.77
C ALA A 79 9.59 7.39 0.41
N THR A 80 9.23 8.68 0.44
CA THR A 80 10.14 9.80 0.20
C THR A 80 11.20 9.89 1.30
N ASP A 81 10.77 9.80 2.57
CA ASP A 81 11.66 9.85 3.72
C ASP A 81 12.57 8.62 3.84
N ASN A 82 12.23 7.53 3.14
CA ASN A 82 12.94 6.26 3.18
C ASN A 82 13.49 5.87 1.80
N ALA A 83 14.21 6.79 1.14
CA ALA A 83 14.75 6.61 -0.21
C ALA A 83 15.67 5.38 -0.40
N HIS A 84 16.19 4.82 0.69
CA HIS A 84 17.01 3.60 0.68
C HIS A 84 16.19 2.31 0.61
N ILE A 85 14.88 2.35 0.87
CA ILE A 85 13.97 1.19 0.87
C ILE A 85 13.25 1.11 -0.48
N THR A 86 13.14 -0.10 -1.04
CA THR A 86 12.32 -0.34 -2.24
C THR A 86 10.91 -0.77 -1.83
N PHE A 87 9.90 -0.01 -2.26
CA PHE A 87 8.50 -0.30 -2.00
C PHE A 87 7.86 -1.02 -3.19
N LEU A 88 7.44 -2.27 -2.98
CA LEU A 88 6.78 -3.10 -3.97
C LEU A 88 5.27 -2.89 -3.88
N VAL A 89 4.72 -2.06 -4.77
CA VAL A 89 3.32 -1.63 -4.70
C VAL A 89 2.43 -2.61 -5.46
N THR A 90 1.45 -3.19 -4.77
CA THR A 90 0.41 -4.02 -5.41
C THR A 90 -0.72 -3.17 -6.00
N ARG A 91 -1.63 -3.77 -6.76
CA ARG A 91 -2.85 -3.09 -7.26
C ARG A 91 -3.86 -2.84 -6.11
N ILE A 92 -3.51 -1.92 -5.22
CA ILE A 92 -4.28 -1.57 -4.02
C ILE A 92 -5.70 -1.17 -4.42
N GLY A 93 -6.70 -1.72 -3.73
CA GLY A 93 -8.13 -1.45 -4.01
C GLY A 93 -8.71 -2.14 -5.24
N CYS A 94 -7.88 -2.67 -6.15
CA CYS A 94 -8.31 -3.20 -7.44
C CYS A 94 -8.66 -4.71 -7.43
N GLY A 95 -8.71 -5.30 -6.25
CA GLY A 95 -9.17 -6.67 -6.02
C GLY A 95 -10.48 -6.67 -5.23
N LEU A 96 -10.40 -7.02 -3.95
CA LEU A 96 -11.57 -7.17 -3.07
C LEU A 96 -12.34 -5.87 -2.77
N ALA A 97 -11.72 -4.70 -2.95
CA ALA A 97 -12.41 -3.41 -2.78
C ALA A 97 -13.19 -2.98 -4.03
N GLY A 98 -12.86 -3.53 -5.21
CA GLY A 98 -13.63 -3.38 -6.44
C GLY A 98 -13.39 -2.08 -7.22
N TYR A 99 -12.39 -1.28 -6.85
CA TYR A 99 -11.98 -0.13 -7.67
C TYR A 99 -11.26 -0.58 -8.94
N LYS A 100 -11.21 0.29 -9.94
CA LYS A 100 -10.42 0.07 -11.14
C LYS A 100 -9.04 0.71 -10.99
N ASP A 101 -8.11 0.28 -11.84
CA ASP A 101 -6.78 0.87 -11.88
C ASP A 101 -6.85 2.38 -12.17
N GLU A 102 -7.79 2.85 -12.99
CA GLU A 102 -7.99 4.27 -13.30
C GLU A 102 -8.47 5.10 -12.11
N ASP A 103 -9.11 4.47 -11.12
CA ASP A 103 -9.57 5.16 -9.90
C ASP A 103 -8.41 5.40 -8.92
N ILE A 104 -7.44 4.47 -8.87
CA ILE A 104 -6.39 4.44 -7.85
C ILE A 104 -5.04 4.94 -8.37
N ALA A 105 -4.65 4.54 -9.59
CA ALA A 105 -3.35 4.88 -10.17
C ALA A 105 -3.03 6.39 -10.13
N PRO A 106 -3.98 7.32 -10.42
CA PRO A 106 -3.70 8.75 -10.37
C PRO A 106 -3.23 9.27 -9.00
N MET A 107 -3.56 8.56 -7.90
CA MET A 107 -3.10 8.92 -6.55
C MET A 107 -1.59 8.72 -6.35
N PHE A 108 -0.96 7.89 -7.20
CA PHE A 108 0.47 7.56 -7.14
C PHE A 108 1.33 8.37 -8.11
N LYS A 109 0.79 9.44 -8.72
CA LYS A 109 1.51 10.26 -9.70
C LYS A 109 2.81 10.88 -9.15
N ASP A 110 2.84 11.18 -7.85
CA ASP A 110 3.96 11.80 -7.16
C ASP A 110 4.78 10.77 -6.36
N ALA A 111 4.58 9.46 -6.59
CA ALA A 111 5.34 8.42 -5.91
C ALA A 111 6.83 8.50 -6.30
N PRO A 112 7.76 8.44 -5.33
CA PRO A 112 9.19 8.51 -5.60
C PRO A 112 9.69 7.28 -6.36
N SER A 113 10.90 7.38 -6.94
CA SER A 113 11.45 6.33 -7.82
C SER A 113 11.75 5.01 -7.10
N ASN A 114 11.78 4.99 -5.77
CA ASN A 114 11.90 3.78 -4.97
C ASN A 114 10.55 3.04 -4.79
N CYS A 115 9.46 3.53 -5.38
CA CYS A 115 8.20 2.80 -5.51
C CYS A 115 8.14 2.03 -6.84
N VAL A 116 8.16 0.71 -6.77
CA VAL A 116 7.88 -0.17 -7.91
C VAL A 116 6.37 -0.29 -8.05
N LEU A 117 5.80 0.48 -8.99
CA LEU A 117 4.36 0.50 -9.27
C LEU A 117 3.93 -0.64 -10.19
N PRO A 118 2.65 -1.08 -10.11
CA PRO A 118 2.07 -2.02 -11.07
C PRO A 118 2.23 -1.52 -12.53
N PRO A 119 2.54 -2.40 -13.50
CA PRO A 119 2.68 -2.01 -14.90
C PRO A 119 1.46 -1.28 -15.47
N GLU A 120 0.25 -1.67 -15.05
CA GLU A 120 -1.02 -1.04 -15.42
C GLU A 120 -1.06 0.43 -15.00
N TRP A 121 -0.60 0.72 -13.78
CA TRP A 121 -0.57 2.08 -13.25
C TRP A 121 0.49 2.92 -13.94
N VAL A 122 1.66 2.34 -14.24
CA VAL A 122 2.71 3.01 -15.02
C VAL A 122 2.18 3.41 -16.41
N ALA A 123 1.38 2.56 -17.06
CA ALA A 123 0.76 2.89 -18.34
C ALA A 123 -0.25 4.05 -18.22
N ILE A 124 -1.13 4.01 -17.21
CA ILE A 124 -2.12 5.06 -16.94
C ILE A 124 -1.43 6.41 -16.66
N LEU A 125 -0.41 6.42 -15.81
CA LEU A 125 0.32 7.63 -15.43
C LEU A 125 1.09 8.24 -16.60
N LYS A 126 1.61 7.44 -17.54
CA LYS A 126 2.26 7.93 -18.77
C LYS A 126 1.27 8.46 -19.82
N GLY A 127 0.02 7.96 -19.79
CA GLY A 127 -1.04 8.32 -20.73
C GLY A 127 -1.84 9.57 -20.34
N THR A 128 -1.67 10.08 -19.11
CA THR A 128 -2.30 11.31 -18.64
C THR A 128 -1.51 12.51 -19.16
N LYS A 129 -1.80 12.93 -20.39
CA LYS A 129 -1.37 14.22 -20.96
C LYS A 129 -2.44 15.29 -20.78
#